data_AF-A0AAV0HQP6-F1
#
_entry.id   AF-A0AAV0HQP6-F1
#
_cell.length_a   1.000
_cell.length_b   1.000
_cell.length_c   1.000
_cell.angle_alpha   90.00
_cell.angle_beta   90.00
_cell.angle_gamma   90.00
#
_symmetry.space_group_name_H-M   'P 1'
#
loop_
_entity.id
_entity.type
_entity.pdbx_description
1 polymer ?
#
loop_
_entity_poly.entity_id
_entity_poly.type
_entity_poly.pdbx_seq_one_letter_code
_entity_poly.pdbx_strand_id
1 'polypeptide(L)'
;MLSSLNALVSLDPVLHLSAAPIHRLKSSPFPFTHLLHSRYASKDDLKAYAVHPSHVTTVKECVLPVCEDVMAVDWIAQDLQGPIVPPPGSAVRLSFLKLKESSAAEAKGEILGVIGEVKDKFEEIQQLTVGENFSPERAKGYSIASLAVFPGVGEIDSVDAKGEMVNSEKDKVREHLESVIVLDYVVPSSQPASL
;
A
#
# COMPACT_ATOMS: atom_id res chain seq x y z
N MET A 1 12.74 11.83 10.73
CA MET A 1 12.17 10.54 10.31
C MET A 1 11.94 10.46 8.80
N LEU A 2 10.99 11.22 8.23
CA LEU A 2 10.59 11.05 6.82
C LEU A 2 11.72 11.26 5.80
N SER A 3 12.55 12.29 5.95
CA SER A 3 13.68 12.52 5.05
C SER A 3 14.68 11.36 5.10
N SER A 4 14.99 10.85 6.30
CA SER A 4 15.89 9.71 6.50
C SER A 4 15.33 8.42 5.86
N LEU A 5 14.03 8.17 6.01
CA LEU A 5 13.36 7.03 5.35
C LEU A 5 13.41 7.17 3.83
N ASN A 6 13.02 8.33 3.30
CA ASN A 6 13.02 8.57 1.85
C ASN A 6 14.42 8.48 1.24
N ALA A 7 15.48 8.80 1.98
CA ALA A 7 16.86 8.64 1.51
C ALA A 7 17.24 7.17 1.25
N LEU A 8 16.57 6.20 1.88
CA LEU A 8 16.80 4.77 1.64
C LEU A 8 16.42 4.30 0.24
N VAL A 9 15.74 5.14 -0.56
CA VAL A 9 15.48 4.87 -1.99
C VAL A 9 16.77 4.70 -2.80
N SER A 10 17.90 5.22 -2.32
CA SER A 10 19.19 5.09 -3.01
C SER A 10 19.89 3.74 -2.80
N LEU A 11 19.30 2.83 -2.01
CA LEU A 11 19.87 1.51 -1.77
C LEU A 11 19.60 0.59 -2.96
N ASP A 12 20.62 -0.12 -3.44
CA ASP A 12 20.55 -1.05 -4.58
C ASP A 12 19.32 -1.98 -4.62
N PRO A 13 18.88 -2.64 -3.51
CA PRO A 13 17.71 -3.52 -3.57
C PRO A 13 16.36 -2.79 -3.75
N VAL A 14 16.32 -1.46 -3.59
CA VAL A 14 15.10 -0.66 -3.54
C VAL A 14 14.78 -0.10 -4.93
N LEU A 15 13.65 -0.52 -5.51
CA LEU A 15 13.18 0.02 -6.80
C LEU A 15 12.35 1.30 -6.63
N HIS A 16 11.59 1.38 -5.55
CA HIS A 16 10.83 2.55 -5.14
C HIS A 16 10.73 2.55 -3.63
N LEU A 17 10.82 3.73 -3.02
CA LEU A 17 10.50 3.93 -1.62
C LEU A 17 9.99 5.36 -1.44
N SER A 18 8.83 5.49 -0.81
CA SER A 18 8.29 6.77 -0.40
C SER A 18 7.66 6.68 0.99
N ALA A 19 8.01 7.63 1.85
CA ALA A 19 7.45 7.80 3.18
C ALA A 19 6.74 9.15 3.25
N ALA A 20 5.46 9.15 3.65
CA ALA A 20 4.63 10.34 3.72
C ALA A 20 3.55 10.22 4.81
N PRO A 21 3.01 11.35 5.31
CA PRO A 21 1.78 11.31 6.08
C PRO A 21 0.62 10.76 5.23
N ILE A 22 -0.32 10.09 5.88
CA ILE A 22 -1.56 9.66 5.24
C ILE A 22 -2.36 10.90 4.84
N HIS A 23 -2.80 10.97 3.59
CA HIS A 23 -3.59 12.09 3.06
C HIS A 23 -5.04 12.01 3.52
N ARG A 24 -5.66 10.83 3.39
CA ARG A 24 -7.03 10.57 3.85
C ARG A 24 -7.15 9.17 4.40
N LEU A 25 -7.90 9.05 5.48
CA LEU A 25 -8.32 7.76 6.03
C LEU A 25 -9.82 7.59 5.80
N LYS A 26 -10.21 6.48 5.17
CA LYS A 26 -11.59 6.20 4.77
C LYS A 26 -12.27 5.12 5.60
N SER A 27 -11.56 4.58 6.58
CA SER A 27 -11.98 3.52 7.50
C SER A 27 -11.71 3.96 8.94
N SER A 28 -12.63 3.76 9.86
CA SER A 28 -12.50 4.19 11.26
C SER A 28 -12.75 3.03 12.24
N PRO A 29 -12.02 2.95 13.36
CA PRO A 29 -10.80 3.70 13.70
C PRO A 29 -9.53 3.01 13.17
N PHE A 30 -8.57 3.78 12.64
CA PHE A 30 -7.25 3.28 12.27
C PHE A 30 -6.17 4.21 12.84
N PRO A 31 -5.24 3.72 13.69
CA PRO A 31 -4.38 4.58 14.50
C PRO A 31 -3.11 5.08 13.79
N PHE A 32 -2.83 4.63 12.57
CA PHE A 32 -1.60 5.00 11.87
C PHE A 32 -1.74 6.35 11.18
N THR A 33 -0.66 7.12 11.19
CA THR A 33 -0.62 8.50 10.67
C THR A 33 0.29 8.66 9.46
N HIS A 34 1.21 7.71 9.24
CA HIS A 34 2.20 7.73 8.18
C HIS A 34 2.21 6.40 7.44
N LEU A 35 2.65 6.46 6.19
CA LEU A 35 2.80 5.30 5.32
C LEU A 35 4.23 5.26 4.77
N LEU A 36 4.76 4.05 4.66
CA LEU A 36 5.93 3.73 3.85
C LEU A 36 5.49 2.78 2.71
N HIS A 37 5.60 3.22 1.46
CA HIS A 37 5.39 2.38 0.28
C HIS A 37 6.73 2.08 -0.36
N SER A 38 7.06 0.80 -0.49
CA SER A 38 8.30 0.34 -1.10
C SER A 38 8.05 -0.76 -2.12
N ARG A 39 8.87 -0.81 -3.18
CA ARG A 39 8.87 -1.86 -4.20
C ARG A 39 10.30 -2.43 -4.34
N TYR A 40 10.37 -3.74 -4.52
CA TYR A 40 11.62 -4.51 -4.65
C TYR A 40 11.48 -5.45 -5.86
N ALA A 41 12.60 -5.84 -6.47
CA ALA A 41 12.56 -6.76 -7.62
C ALA A 41 12.16 -8.19 -7.22
N SER A 42 12.49 -8.59 -5.99
CA SER A 42 12.19 -9.92 -5.47
C SER A 42 11.99 -9.94 -3.95
N LYS A 43 11.52 -11.09 -3.42
CA LYS A 43 11.49 -11.34 -1.98
C LYS A 43 12.89 -11.34 -1.36
N ASP A 44 13.92 -11.72 -2.12
CA ASP A 44 15.28 -11.75 -1.61
C ASP A 44 15.88 -10.35 -1.54
N ASP A 45 15.52 -9.45 -2.46
CA ASP A 45 15.85 -8.03 -2.36
C ASP A 45 15.18 -7.35 -1.16
N LEU A 46 13.91 -7.69 -0.88
CA LEU A 46 13.23 -7.26 0.33
C LEU A 46 13.95 -7.76 1.60
N LYS A 47 14.38 -9.04 1.63
CA LYS A 47 15.16 -9.58 2.76
C LYS A 47 16.51 -8.87 2.90
N ALA A 48 17.20 -8.60 1.79
CA ALA A 48 18.46 -7.88 1.77
C ALA A 48 18.31 -6.45 2.30
N TYR A 49 17.26 -5.74 1.88
CA TYR A 49 16.90 -4.42 2.41
C TYR A 49 16.62 -4.48 3.92
N ALA A 50 15.84 -5.46 4.39
CA ALA A 50 15.43 -5.56 5.79
C ALA A 50 16.62 -5.62 6.75
N VAL A 51 17.72 -6.26 6.33
CA VAL A 51 18.96 -6.37 7.13
C VAL A 51 20.04 -5.37 6.74
N HIS A 52 19.80 -4.51 5.74
CA HIS A 52 20.79 -3.56 5.25
C HIS A 52 21.21 -2.58 6.36
N PRO A 53 22.51 -2.35 6.60
CA PRO A 53 22.98 -1.51 7.71
C PRO A 53 22.35 -0.11 7.72
N SER A 54 22.26 0.57 6.58
CA SER A 54 21.62 1.90 6.48
C SER A 54 20.14 1.88 6.86
N HIS A 55 19.39 0.83 6.48
CA HIS A 55 18.00 0.67 6.88
C HIS A 55 17.89 0.45 8.38
N VAL A 56 18.68 -0.48 8.93
CA VAL A 56 18.68 -0.80 10.36
C VAL A 56 19.04 0.41 11.21
N THR A 57 20.07 1.17 10.84
CA THR A 57 20.44 2.42 11.52
C THR A 57 19.33 3.45 11.43
N THR A 58 18.74 3.66 10.25
CA THR A 58 17.63 4.61 10.08
C THR A 58 16.42 4.24 10.94
N VAL A 59 16.04 2.96 11.00
CA VAL A 59 14.95 2.51 11.87
C VAL A 59 15.28 2.79 13.33
N LYS A 60 16.48 2.42 13.79
CA LYS A 60 16.89 2.59 15.18
C LYS A 60 16.95 4.06 15.61
N GLU A 61 17.51 4.92 14.78
CA GLU A 61 17.80 6.31 15.15
C GLU A 61 16.65 7.27 14.82
N CYS A 62 15.86 6.97 13.78
CA CYS A 62 14.87 7.92 13.26
C CYS A 62 13.42 7.46 13.42
N VAL A 63 13.14 6.15 13.52
CA VAL A 63 11.77 5.61 13.58
C VAL A 63 11.41 5.19 15.00
N LEU A 64 12.16 4.29 15.61
CA LEU A 64 11.88 3.76 16.96
C LEU A 64 11.69 4.84 18.04
N PRO A 65 12.40 5.99 18.02
CA PRO A 65 12.20 7.01 19.06
C PRO A 65 10.84 7.71 19.03
N VAL A 66 10.11 7.63 17.91
CA VAL A 66 8.87 8.40 17.69
C VAL A 66 7.69 7.54 17.20
N CYS A 67 7.92 6.25 16.95
CA CYS A 67 6.93 5.35 16.37
C CYS A 67 6.44 4.37 17.44
N GLU A 68 5.17 4.50 17.83
CA GLU A 68 4.53 3.66 18.85
C GLU A 68 4.17 2.26 18.32
N ASP A 69 3.81 2.17 17.04
CA ASP A 69 3.30 0.94 16.44
C ASP A 69 3.61 0.89 14.94
N VAL A 70 3.80 -0.33 14.42
CA VAL A 70 4.11 -0.60 13.01
C VAL A 70 3.16 -1.68 12.50
N MET A 71 2.61 -1.45 11.31
CA MET A 71 1.94 -2.47 10.51
C MET A 71 2.66 -2.59 9.17
N ALA A 72 2.94 -3.82 8.74
CA ALA A 72 3.52 -4.10 7.45
C ALA A 72 2.76 -5.23 6.77
N VAL A 73 2.52 -5.05 5.47
CA VAL A 73 1.86 -6.03 4.60
C VAL A 73 2.69 -6.11 3.35
N ASP A 74 3.17 -7.29 3.01
CA ASP A 74 4.06 -7.52 1.87
C ASP A 74 3.40 -8.55 0.95
N TRP A 75 3.23 -8.21 -0.33
CA TRP A 75 2.63 -9.09 -1.33
C TRP A 75 3.41 -9.03 -2.64
N ILE A 76 3.18 -10.02 -3.50
CA ILE A 76 3.76 -10.05 -4.84
C ILE A 76 2.82 -9.28 -5.77
N ALA A 77 3.33 -8.23 -6.42
CA ALA A 77 2.62 -7.54 -7.49
C ALA A 77 2.78 -8.34 -8.79
N GLN A 78 1.81 -9.22 -9.09
CA GLN A 78 1.77 -9.93 -10.36
C GLN A 78 1.41 -8.97 -11.50
N ASP A 79 2.08 -9.12 -12.64
CA ASP A 79 1.77 -8.42 -13.89
C ASP A 79 1.61 -6.89 -13.77
N LEU A 80 2.51 -6.25 -13.01
CA LEU A 80 2.52 -4.80 -12.86
C LEU A 80 2.62 -4.10 -14.22
N GLN A 81 1.52 -3.46 -14.63
CA GLN A 81 1.46 -2.63 -15.83
C GLN A 81 1.86 -1.19 -15.51
N GLY A 82 2.67 -0.57 -16.37
CA GLY A 82 3.11 0.82 -16.22
C GLY A 82 4.42 0.99 -15.44
N PRO A 83 4.78 2.23 -15.03
CA PRO A 83 6.07 2.50 -14.42
C PRO A 83 6.22 1.90 -13.02
N ILE A 84 7.37 1.28 -12.75
CA ILE A 84 7.69 0.73 -11.42
C ILE A 84 7.70 1.84 -10.36
N VAL A 85 8.14 3.04 -10.71
CA VAL A 85 8.14 4.21 -9.83
C VAL A 85 6.94 5.07 -10.15
N PRO A 86 5.95 5.19 -9.26
CA PRO A 86 4.87 6.16 -9.43
C PRO A 86 5.45 7.58 -9.54
N PRO A 87 4.99 8.39 -10.52
CA PRO A 87 5.42 9.78 -10.63
C PRO A 87 5.16 10.58 -9.35
N PRO A 88 6.01 11.57 -9.02
CA PRO A 88 5.69 12.49 -7.94
C PRO A 88 4.37 13.22 -8.16
N GLY A 89 3.59 13.40 -7.09
CA GLY A 89 2.24 13.95 -7.16
C GLY A 89 1.14 12.92 -7.46
N SER A 90 1.50 11.70 -7.89
CA SER A 90 0.54 10.60 -7.99
C SER A 90 -0.13 10.35 -6.65
N ALA A 91 -1.43 10.08 -6.69
CA ALA A 91 -2.17 9.66 -5.52
C ALA A 91 -2.29 8.14 -5.51
N VAL A 92 -2.22 7.54 -4.33
CA VAL A 92 -2.24 6.09 -4.18
C VAL A 92 -3.26 5.72 -3.12
N ARG A 93 -4.18 4.83 -3.50
CA ARG A 93 -5.14 4.22 -2.58
C ARG A 93 -4.66 2.83 -2.20
N LEU A 94 -4.56 2.60 -0.89
CA LEU A 94 -4.24 1.31 -0.31
C LEU A 94 -5.48 0.75 0.39
N SER A 95 -5.74 -0.53 0.16
CA SER A 95 -6.75 -1.27 0.90
C SER A 95 -6.14 -2.49 1.56
N PHE A 96 -6.37 -2.67 2.86
CA PHE A 96 -5.98 -3.86 3.61
C PHE A 96 -7.23 -4.59 4.08
N LEU A 97 -7.32 -5.88 3.80
CA LEU A 97 -8.50 -6.70 4.08
C LEU A 97 -8.16 -7.78 5.10
N LYS A 98 -8.93 -7.80 6.19
CA LYS A 98 -8.92 -8.85 7.21
C LYS A 98 -10.11 -9.76 6.95
N LEU A 99 -9.85 -11.03 6.70
CA LEU A 99 -10.88 -12.03 6.40
C LEU A 99 -11.44 -12.63 7.68
N LYS A 100 -12.72 -13.02 7.65
CA LYS A 100 -13.31 -13.87 8.70
C LYS A 100 -12.65 -15.24 8.69
N GLU A 101 -12.39 -15.79 9.88
CA GLU A 101 -11.75 -17.11 10.03
C GLU A 101 -12.51 -18.21 9.28
N SER A 102 -13.85 -18.17 9.29
CA SER A 102 -14.72 -19.14 8.62
C SER A 102 -14.66 -19.11 7.09
N SER A 103 -14.09 -18.06 6.48
CA SER A 103 -14.09 -17.86 5.02
C SER A 103 -12.68 -17.77 4.43
N ALA A 104 -11.63 -17.93 5.26
CA ALA A 104 -10.27 -17.54 4.90
C ALA A 104 -9.61 -18.39 3.80
N ALA A 105 -10.02 -19.65 3.58
CA ALA A 105 -9.41 -20.48 2.53
C ALA A 105 -10.11 -20.34 1.17
N GLU A 106 -11.45 -20.37 1.18
CA GLU A 106 -12.27 -20.42 -0.03
C GLU A 106 -12.52 -19.03 -0.64
N ALA A 107 -12.66 -17.99 0.20
CA ALA A 107 -12.99 -16.65 -0.27
C ALA A 107 -11.78 -15.87 -0.83
N LYS A 108 -10.54 -16.30 -0.55
CA LYS A 108 -9.34 -15.55 -0.97
C LYS A 108 -9.27 -15.39 -2.49
N GLY A 109 -9.48 -16.47 -3.24
CA GLY A 109 -9.40 -16.45 -4.70
C GLY A 109 -10.45 -15.52 -5.32
N GLU A 110 -11.67 -15.56 -4.80
CA GLU A 110 -12.76 -14.67 -5.19
C GLU A 110 -12.42 -13.20 -4.91
N ILE A 111 -11.94 -12.90 -3.71
CA ILE A 111 -11.57 -11.53 -3.32
C ILE A 111 -10.46 -10.97 -4.21
N LEU A 112 -9.42 -11.78 -4.49
CA LEU A 112 -8.34 -11.39 -5.38
C LEU A 112 -8.86 -11.14 -6.80
N GLY A 113 -9.77 -11.99 -7.30
CA GLY A 113 -10.39 -11.83 -8.62
C GLY A 113 -11.22 -10.55 -8.73
N VAL A 114 -12.16 -10.35 -7.79
CA VAL A 114 -13.03 -9.15 -7.77
C VAL A 114 -12.20 -7.87 -7.72
N ILE A 115 -11.18 -7.82 -6.84
CA ILE A 115 -10.32 -6.64 -6.75
C ILE A 115 -9.47 -6.48 -8.02
N GLY A 116 -8.92 -7.57 -8.57
CA GLY A 116 -8.11 -7.52 -9.79
C GLY A 116 -8.85 -6.91 -10.99
N GLU A 117 -10.15 -7.17 -11.11
CA GLU A 117 -11.01 -6.60 -12.16
C GLU A 117 -11.33 -5.11 -11.99
N VAL A 118 -11.07 -4.51 -10.82
CA VAL A 118 -11.41 -3.10 -10.54
C VAL A 118 -10.71 -2.18 -11.54
N LYS A 119 -9.49 -2.50 -11.95
CA LYS A 119 -8.76 -1.67 -12.92
C LYS A 119 -9.50 -1.55 -14.26
N ASP A 120 -10.13 -2.61 -14.72
CA ASP A 120 -10.84 -2.63 -16.01
C ASP A 120 -12.17 -1.85 -15.96
N LYS A 121 -12.66 -1.55 -14.75
CA LYS A 121 -13.91 -0.80 -14.50
C LYS A 121 -13.68 0.70 -14.32
N PHE A 122 -12.45 1.12 -14.00
CA PHE A 122 -12.11 2.52 -13.72
C PHE A 122 -10.85 2.94 -14.48
N GLU A 123 -11.03 3.66 -15.57
CA GLU A 123 -9.94 4.20 -16.40
C GLU A 123 -9.02 5.18 -15.65
N GLU A 124 -9.51 5.76 -14.55
CA GLU A 124 -8.74 6.61 -13.66
C GLU A 124 -7.57 5.89 -12.97
N ILE A 125 -7.62 4.54 -12.89
CA ILE A 125 -6.61 3.72 -12.25
C ILE A 125 -5.50 3.39 -13.26
N GLN A 126 -4.33 4.00 -13.09
CA GLN A 126 -3.16 3.72 -13.94
C GLN A 126 -2.54 2.36 -13.63
N GLN A 127 -2.48 2.00 -12.34
CA GLN A 127 -1.93 0.74 -11.87
C GLN A 127 -2.81 0.17 -10.78
N LEU A 128 -3.00 -1.14 -10.79
CA LEU A 128 -3.62 -1.87 -9.70
C LEU A 128 -2.79 -3.11 -9.44
N THR A 129 -2.46 -3.33 -8.17
CA THR A 129 -1.90 -4.59 -7.71
C THR A 129 -2.72 -5.09 -6.55
N VAL A 130 -2.88 -6.40 -6.45
CA VAL A 130 -3.55 -7.07 -5.34
C VAL A 130 -2.79 -8.36 -5.05
N GLY A 131 -2.70 -8.74 -3.78
CA GLY A 131 -2.06 -10.00 -3.44
C GLY A 131 -2.26 -10.42 -2.00
N GLU A 132 -1.95 -11.69 -1.75
CA GLU A 132 -1.87 -12.26 -0.42
C GLU A 132 -0.61 -11.80 0.31
N ASN A 133 -0.80 -11.45 1.57
CA ASN A 133 0.28 -11.05 2.46
C ASN A 133 1.16 -12.25 2.84
N PHE A 134 2.47 -12.12 2.66
CA PHE A 134 3.46 -13.10 3.11
C PHE A 134 4.22 -12.68 4.38
N SER A 135 3.81 -11.61 5.05
CA SER A 135 4.39 -11.11 6.31
C SER A 135 3.33 -11.02 7.42
N PRO A 136 2.71 -12.14 7.84
CA PRO A 136 1.56 -12.15 8.75
C PRO A 136 1.87 -11.58 10.14
N GLU A 137 3.09 -11.77 10.64
CA GLU A 137 3.52 -11.36 11.99
C GLU A 137 3.42 -9.85 12.22
N ARG A 138 3.52 -9.04 11.15
CA ARG A 138 3.48 -7.57 11.21
C ARG A 138 2.17 -6.98 10.70
N ALA A 139 1.23 -7.83 10.27
CA ALA A 139 0.07 -7.38 9.51
C ALA A 139 -1.21 -7.25 10.34
N LYS A 140 -1.17 -7.50 11.65
CA LYS A 140 -2.32 -7.32 12.56
C LYS A 140 -3.60 -8.03 12.07
N GLY A 141 -3.42 -9.20 11.46
CA GLY A 141 -4.50 -10.03 10.91
C GLY A 141 -4.93 -9.68 9.48
N TYR A 142 -4.45 -8.59 8.88
CA TYR A 142 -4.71 -8.28 7.47
C TYR A 142 -3.94 -9.24 6.56
N SER A 143 -4.66 -9.92 5.68
CA SER A 143 -4.13 -11.03 4.88
C SER A 143 -4.16 -10.78 3.37
N ILE A 144 -4.93 -9.80 2.91
CA ILE A 144 -4.93 -9.34 1.52
C ILE A 144 -4.70 -7.83 1.50
N ALA A 145 -3.91 -7.38 0.53
CA ALA A 145 -3.72 -5.96 0.24
C ALA A 145 -3.95 -5.66 -1.23
N SER A 146 -4.37 -4.43 -1.51
CA SER A 146 -4.33 -3.85 -2.85
C SER A 146 -3.80 -2.44 -2.83
N LEU A 147 -3.17 -2.05 -3.94
CA LEU A 147 -2.64 -0.72 -4.18
C LEU A 147 -3.05 -0.27 -5.57
N ALA A 148 -3.80 0.84 -5.62
CA ALA A 148 -4.20 1.52 -6.84
C ALA A 148 -3.45 2.86 -6.98
N VAL A 149 -2.84 3.11 -8.14
CA VAL A 149 -2.14 4.37 -8.46
C VAL A 149 -3.00 5.20 -9.40
N PHE A 150 -3.15 6.48 -9.07
CA PHE A 150 -3.89 7.49 -9.81
C PHE A 150 -2.95 8.61 -10.25
N PRO A 151 -3.28 9.34 -11.34
CA PRO A 151 -2.54 10.54 -11.75
C PRO A 151 -2.45 11.58 -10.63
N GLY A 152 -3.52 11.73 -9.85
CA GLY A 152 -3.58 12.62 -8.70
C GLY A 152 -4.84 12.39 -7.85
N VAL A 153 -5.04 13.30 -6.90
CA VAL A 153 -6.15 13.23 -5.94
C VAL A 153 -7.51 13.47 -6.61
N GLY A 154 -7.54 14.27 -7.68
CA GLY A 154 -8.77 14.55 -8.43
C GLY A 154 -9.39 13.29 -9.05
N GLU A 155 -8.56 12.37 -9.53
CA GLU A 155 -9.00 11.10 -10.10
C GLU A 155 -9.51 10.13 -9.01
N ILE A 156 -8.91 10.17 -7.82
CA ILE A 156 -9.47 9.49 -6.65
C ILE A 156 -10.88 10.00 -6.35
N ASP A 157 -11.06 11.33 -6.35
CA ASP A 157 -12.34 11.97 -6.09
C ASP A 157 -13.38 11.64 -7.19
N SER A 158 -12.95 11.52 -8.45
CA SER A 158 -13.78 11.05 -9.57
C SER A 158 -14.31 9.63 -9.34
N VAL A 159 -13.43 8.70 -8.94
CA VAL A 159 -13.84 7.31 -8.63
C VAL A 159 -14.80 7.28 -7.44
N ASP A 160 -14.54 8.08 -6.40
CA ASP A 160 -15.42 8.15 -5.22
C ASP A 160 -16.81 8.72 -5.56
N ALA A 161 -16.89 9.67 -6.49
CA ALA A 161 -18.15 10.21 -6.99
C ALA A 161 -19.01 9.15 -7.73
N LYS A 162 -18.39 8.09 -8.26
CA LYS A 162 -19.06 6.91 -8.85
C LYS A 162 -19.57 5.93 -7.78
N GLY A 163 -20.05 6.43 -6.64
CA GLY A 163 -20.26 5.69 -5.40
C GLY A 163 -21.11 4.42 -5.50
N GLU A 164 -22.12 4.37 -6.37
CA GLU A 164 -22.92 3.16 -6.61
C GLU A 164 -22.08 2.01 -7.17
N MET A 165 -21.25 2.29 -8.18
CA MET A 165 -20.37 1.29 -8.80
C MET A 165 -19.32 0.81 -7.80
N VAL A 166 -18.70 1.73 -7.05
CA VAL A 166 -17.73 1.37 -5.99
C VAL A 166 -18.37 0.52 -4.90
N ASN A 167 -19.60 0.83 -4.49
CA ASN A 167 -20.31 0.05 -3.46
C ASN A 167 -20.68 -1.35 -3.98
N SER A 168 -21.12 -1.47 -5.23
CA SER A 168 -21.43 -2.78 -5.82
C SER A 168 -20.23 -3.73 -5.85
N GLU A 169 -19.02 -3.22 -6.10
CA GLU A 169 -17.80 -4.04 -6.08
C GLU A 169 -17.41 -4.42 -4.64
N LYS A 170 -17.60 -3.53 -3.66
CA LYS A 170 -17.36 -3.83 -2.24
C LYS A 170 -18.34 -4.88 -1.70
N ASP A 171 -19.61 -4.80 -2.08
CA ASP A 171 -20.64 -5.70 -1.57
C ASP A 171 -20.43 -7.15 -2.02
N LYS A 172 -19.80 -7.40 -3.18
CA LYS A 172 -19.45 -8.76 -3.65
C LYS A 172 -18.61 -9.56 -2.67
N VAL A 173 -17.72 -8.89 -1.94
CA VAL A 173 -16.76 -9.54 -1.04
C VAL A 173 -17.05 -9.30 0.43
N ARG A 174 -17.99 -8.40 0.74
CA ARG A 174 -18.22 -7.87 2.08
C ARG A 174 -18.51 -8.93 3.13
N GLU A 175 -19.22 -10.00 2.76
CA GLU A 175 -19.58 -11.06 3.68
C GLU A 175 -18.38 -11.86 4.21
N HIS A 176 -17.26 -11.86 3.48
CA HIS A 176 -16.03 -12.55 3.86
C HIS A 176 -15.10 -11.70 4.73
N LEU A 177 -15.37 -10.40 4.86
CA LEU A 177 -14.48 -9.44 5.51
C LEU A 177 -14.88 -9.23 6.96
N GLU A 178 -13.91 -9.36 7.86
CA GLU A 178 -14.03 -8.94 9.26
C GLU A 178 -13.76 -7.44 9.39
N SER A 179 -12.73 -6.95 8.71
CA SER A 179 -12.32 -5.54 8.74
C SER A 179 -11.68 -5.12 7.43
N VAL A 180 -11.83 -3.85 7.07
CA VAL A 180 -11.20 -3.23 5.91
C VAL A 180 -10.60 -1.89 6.31
N ILE A 181 -9.33 -1.69 5.98
CA ILE A 181 -8.69 -0.37 6.02
C ILE A 181 -8.62 0.15 4.59
N VAL A 182 -9.00 1.41 4.40
CA VAL A 182 -8.76 2.13 3.15
C VAL A 182 -8.13 3.47 3.47
N LEU A 183 -6.98 3.74 2.87
CA LEU A 183 -6.26 5.00 3.03
C LEU A 183 -5.72 5.50 1.70
N ASP A 184 -5.58 6.81 1.60
CA ASP A 184 -4.98 7.49 0.46
C ASP A 184 -3.71 8.20 0.94
N TYR A 185 -2.66 8.18 0.12
CA TYR A 185 -1.50 9.06 0.30
C TYR A 185 -1.05 9.62 -1.05
N VAL A 186 -0.24 10.68 -1.00
CA VAL A 186 0.32 11.32 -2.19
C VAL A 186 1.82 11.06 -2.23
N VAL A 187 2.31 10.62 -3.39
CA VAL A 187 3.73 10.38 -3.62
C VAL A 187 4.45 11.73 -3.54
N PRO A 188 5.38 11.92 -2.59
CA PRO A 188 6.00 13.22 -2.37
C PRO A 188 6.87 13.62 -3.57
N SER A 189 6.91 14.92 -3.87
CA SER A 189 7.94 15.49 -4.72
C SER A 189 9.31 15.30 -4.09
N SER A 190 10.28 14.79 -4.84
CA SER A 190 11.68 14.84 -4.44
C SER A 190 12.05 16.30 -4.20
N GLN A 191 12.22 16.71 -2.94
CA GLN A 191 12.85 18.00 -2.67
C GLN A 191 14.31 17.88 -3.15
N PRO A 192 14.80 18.80 -4.00
CA PRO A 192 16.24 18.88 -4.22
C PRO A 192 16.89 19.11 -2.86
N ALA A 193 17.93 18.35 -2.56
CA ALA A 193 18.76 18.61 -1.39
C ALA A 193 19.22 20.06 -1.50
N SER A 194 18.79 20.91 -0.57
CA SER A 194 19.34 22.26 -0.48
C SER A 194 20.80 22.08 -0.05
N LEU A 195 21.72 22.40 -0.97
CA LEU A 195 23.16 22.53 -0.71
C LEU A 195 23.41 23.70 0.25
#